data_AF-A0A1J8Q9S3-F1
#
_entry.id   AF-A0A1J8Q9S3-F1
#
_cell.length_a   1.000
_cell.length_b   1.000
_cell.length_c   1.000
_cell.angle_alpha   90.00
_cell.angle_beta   90.00
_cell.angle_gamma   90.00
#
_symmetry.space_group_name_H-M   'P 1'
#
loop_
_entity.id
_entity.type
_entity.pdbx_description
1 polymer ?
#
loop_
_entity_poly.entity_id
_entity_poly.type
_entity_poly.pdbx_seq_one_letter_code
_entity_poly.pdbx_strand_id
1 'polypeptide(L)'
;MPHSAVSHSPGSSDGSLEEPVSAGVHRQRTDSGAGLGDPTMLTPSRTKRLKMYARKVAEENDVPEQGLFDFVDTGGIYYMLIDLKVCMMKIDSTRKTTILADIKELLNSKDFKSGLQNRLTACLLSPNLTAYVTDTLPNISSFIKENNSIFKVPLSLFEDVQLSGIFVTVVSDLLCSIRSNMKSKLLASIRKRMSIMDTAKSLAHGCIEVDAAHWNRLAFLRRCLRIFMIGISDHKMLSLKALYSPSLISSLHSAVRARIGPKLGIDIDSIEREMYGDEVDHDGVPDGLPVTNEDREMHNTGAAGVADNGDSAETDGIDENSGGSGDVDQDYDPEDNEGVDTTALNGRPLHPDDSGFGDNGKPIIFSAGKFWNFVDISLENVRKIAKEEAATDQGGRTGYETAFRQIQVEYFQQDLAEFPGNMVIPKLLATNTPQWQTTIQNTLLWNED
;
A
#
# COMPACT_ATOMS: atom_id res chain seq x y z
N MET A 1 3.32 -21.49 -45.76
CA MET A 1 4.51 -21.69 -46.63
C MET A 1 5.62 -20.79 -46.13
N PRO A 2 6.92 -21.12 -46.30
CA PRO A 2 7.52 -22.37 -46.81
C PRO A 2 7.67 -23.42 -45.69
N HIS A 3 7.76 -24.75 -45.89
CA HIS A 3 8.46 -25.65 -46.83
C HIS A 3 9.93 -25.99 -46.48
N SER A 4 10.14 -27.19 -45.93
CA SER A 4 11.14 -28.22 -46.32
C SER A 4 10.90 -29.49 -45.47
N ALA A 5 10.42 -30.61 -46.04
CA ALA A 5 11.21 -31.70 -46.64
C ALA A 5 11.96 -32.54 -45.58
N VAL A 6 11.43 -33.67 -45.07
CA VAL A 6 11.24 -35.01 -45.70
C VAL A 6 12.55 -35.73 -46.04
N SER A 7 12.79 -36.86 -45.38
CA SER A 7 13.57 -38.00 -45.88
C SER A 7 12.96 -39.32 -45.39
N HIS A 8 13.20 -40.43 -46.10
CA HIS A 8 12.41 -41.66 -46.06
C HIS A 8 13.22 -42.89 -45.63
N SER A 9 12.56 -43.78 -44.84
CA SER A 9 12.63 -45.26 -44.96
C SER A 9 13.98 -46.00 -44.70
N PRO A 10 14.00 -47.36 -44.68
CA PRO A 10 13.02 -48.35 -44.17
C PRO A 10 13.66 -49.38 -43.20
N GLY A 11 12.84 -50.26 -42.58
CA GLY A 11 13.35 -51.42 -41.83
C GLY A 11 12.29 -52.48 -41.55
N SER A 12 12.44 -53.68 -42.13
CA SER A 12 11.50 -54.81 -42.06
C SER A 12 12.03 -55.94 -41.16
N SER A 13 11.11 -56.62 -40.45
CA SER A 13 11.11 -58.04 -39.98
C SER A 13 9.84 -58.19 -39.13
N ASP A 14 8.78 -58.87 -39.53
CA ASP A 14 8.63 -60.32 -39.80
C ASP A 14 8.99 -61.21 -38.59
N GLY A 15 8.08 -62.11 -38.23
CA GLY A 15 8.01 -62.76 -36.91
C GLY A 15 6.77 -63.62 -36.71
N SER A 16 6.53 -64.56 -37.63
CA SER A 16 5.44 -65.55 -37.57
C SER A 16 5.55 -66.49 -36.36
N LEU A 17 4.41 -66.81 -35.72
CA LEU A 17 4.21 -68.04 -34.94
C LEU A 17 2.76 -68.57 -35.05
N GLU A 18 2.64 -69.76 -35.64
CA GLU A 18 1.53 -70.72 -35.52
C GLU A 18 1.81 -71.64 -34.30
N GLU A 19 0.93 -72.44 -33.70
CA GLU A 19 -0.51 -72.81 -33.85
C GLU A 19 -0.97 -73.19 -32.37
N PRO A 20 -2.08 -73.91 -32.05
CA PRO A 20 -3.14 -74.44 -32.89
C PRO A 20 -4.60 -74.22 -32.41
N VAL A 21 -5.51 -74.61 -33.30
CA VAL A 21 -6.96 -74.75 -33.04
C VAL A 21 -7.28 -75.79 -31.95
N SER A 22 -8.20 -75.48 -31.04
CA SER A 22 -8.88 -76.48 -30.21
C SER A 22 -10.40 -76.32 -30.27
N ALA A 23 -11.07 -77.31 -30.86
CA ALA A 23 -12.50 -77.28 -31.15
C ALA A 23 -13.36 -77.57 -29.90
N GLY A 24 -13.62 -76.54 -29.10
CA GLY A 24 -14.59 -76.59 -28.00
C GLY A 24 -16.03 -76.56 -28.51
N VAL A 25 -16.72 -77.71 -28.45
CA VAL A 25 -18.12 -77.90 -28.89
C VAL A 25 -19.05 -76.83 -28.31
N HIS A 26 -19.43 -75.85 -29.14
CA HIS A 26 -20.36 -74.81 -28.73
C HIS A 26 -21.79 -75.36 -28.77
N ARG A 27 -22.31 -75.81 -27.62
CA ARG A 27 -23.72 -76.16 -27.45
C ARG A 27 -24.56 -74.92 -27.74
N GLN A 28 -25.16 -74.89 -28.93
CA GLN A 28 -26.10 -73.87 -29.35
C GLN A 28 -27.39 -74.00 -28.53
N ARG A 29 -27.42 -73.33 -27.37
CA ARG A 29 -28.59 -73.30 -26.49
C ARG A 29 -29.60 -72.30 -27.03
N THR A 30 -30.38 -72.74 -28.01
CA THR A 30 -31.69 -72.16 -28.25
C THR A 30 -32.55 -72.41 -27.02
N ASP A 31 -32.78 -71.40 -26.19
CA ASP A 31 -34.15 -71.11 -25.73
C ASP A 31 -34.28 -69.75 -25.03
N SER A 32 -35.50 -69.21 -25.11
CA SER A 32 -36.14 -68.30 -24.17
C SER A 32 -35.56 -66.88 -24.04
N GLY A 33 -36.36 -65.91 -24.48
CA GLY A 33 -36.14 -64.48 -24.24
C GLY A 33 -36.32 -64.10 -22.77
N ALA A 34 -35.32 -64.41 -21.95
CA ALA A 34 -35.12 -63.79 -20.65
C ALA A 34 -34.48 -62.41 -20.87
N GLY A 35 -35.11 -61.37 -20.33
CA GLY A 35 -34.88 -59.98 -20.73
C GLY A 35 -33.43 -59.56 -20.91
N LEU A 36 -33.16 -58.76 -21.95
CA LEU A 36 -32.03 -57.83 -21.93
C LEU A 36 -32.24 -56.92 -20.72
N GLY A 37 -31.64 -57.30 -19.59
CA GLY A 37 -31.57 -56.46 -18.41
C GLY A 37 -30.92 -55.14 -18.81
N ASP A 38 -31.44 -54.05 -18.25
CA ASP A 38 -30.97 -52.69 -18.49
C ASP A 38 -29.42 -52.67 -18.52
N PRO A 39 -28.78 -52.31 -19.65
CA PRO A 39 -27.33 -52.37 -19.79
C PRO A 39 -26.57 -51.44 -18.83
N THR A 40 -27.30 -50.53 -18.18
CA THR A 40 -26.79 -49.62 -17.15
C THR A 40 -26.73 -50.27 -15.76
N MET A 41 -27.38 -51.42 -15.56
CA MET A 41 -27.42 -52.16 -14.29
C MET A 41 -26.32 -53.22 -14.20
N LEU A 42 -25.66 -53.27 -13.04
CA LEU A 42 -24.68 -54.28 -12.69
C LEU A 42 -25.37 -55.60 -12.38
N THR A 43 -24.98 -56.66 -13.10
CA THR A 43 -25.41 -58.02 -12.73
C THR A 43 -24.71 -58.46 -11.43
N PRO A 44 -25.31 -59.36 -10.62
CA PRO A 44 -24.68 -59.82 -9.37
C PRO A 44 -23.25 -60.35 -9.54
N SER A 45 -22.95 -60.99 -10.69
CA SER A 45 -21.62 -61.48 -11.06
C SER A 45 -20.63 -60.37 -11.46
N ARG A 46 -21.11 -59.17 -11.82
CA ARG A 46 -20.29 -57.95 -11.94
C ARG A 46 -20.11 -57.28 -10.58
N THR A 47 -21.17 -57.11 -9.80
CA THR A 47 -21.12 -56.55 -8.43
C THR A 47 -20.11 -57.30 -7.55
N LYS A 48 -20.15 -58.65 -7.54
CA LYS A 48 -19.18 -59.47 -6.79
C LYS A 48 -17.73 -59.27 -7.26
N ARG A 49 -17.49 -59.13 -8.57
CA ARG A 49 -16.14 -58.89 -9.12
C ARG A 49 -15.65 -57.47 -8.80
N LEU A 50 -16.53 -56.47 -8.92
CA LEU A 50 -16.23 -55.10 -8.54
C LEU A 50 -15.92 -54.96 -7.05
N LYS A 51 -16.63 -55.67 -6.15
CA LYS A 51 -16.29 -55.70 -4.72
C LYS A 51 -14.93 -56.34 -4.43
N MET A 52 -14.57 -57.44 -5.09
CA MET A 52 -13.22 -58.02 -4.92
C MET A 52 -12.11 -57.06 -5.43
N TYR A 53 -12.37 -56.33 -6.52
CA TYR A 53 -11.44 -55.32 -7.01
C TYR A 53 -11.38 -54.11 -6.07
N ALA A 54 -12.53 -53.62 -5.58
CA ALA A 54 -12.64 -52.52 -4.63
C ALA A 54 -11.88 -52.80 -3.32
N ARG A 55 -11.95 -54.02 -2.78
CA ARG A 55 -11.12 -54.44 -1.64
C ARG A 55 -9.64 -54.25 -1.92
N LYS A 56 -9.17 -54.78 -3.05
CA LYS A 56 -7.76 -54.68 -3.43
C LYS A 56 -7.33 -53.21 -3.55
N VAL A 57 -8.14 -52.37 -4.21
CA VAL A 57 -7.86 -50.93 -4.35
C VAL A 57 -7.89 -50.21 -3.00
N ALA A 58 -8.79 -50.60 -2.09
CA ALA A 58 -8.86 -50.07 -0.73
C ALA A 58 -7.59 -50.34 0.08
N GLU A 59 -7.10 -51.58 0.03
CA GLU A 59 -5.85 -52.02 0.65
C GLU A 59 -4.62 -51.33 0.02
N GLU A 60 -4.58 -51.20 -1.31
CA GLU A 60 -3.48 -50.53 -2.03
C GLU A 60 -3.40 -49.01 -1.79
N ASN A 61 -4.48 -48.36 -1.32
CA ASN A 61 -4.57 -46.90 -1.15
C ASN A 61 -4.90 -46.45 0.28
N ASP A 62 -4.91 -47.37 1.25
CA ASP A 62 -5.25 -47.13 2.67
C ASP A 62 -6.59 -46.39 2.88
N VAL A 63 -7.65 -46.86 2.22
CA VAL A 63 -9.02 -46.31 2.35
C VAL A 63 -10.04 -47.35 2.84
N PRO A 64 -11.12 -46.97 3.54
CA PRO A 64 -12.10 -47.94 4.06
C PRO A 64 -12.86 -48.70 2.97
N GLU A 65 -12.76 -50.05 2.97
CA GLU A 65 -13.45 -50.94 2.02
C GLU A 65 -14.96 -50.65 1.91
N GLN A 66 -15.62 -50.37 3.03
CA GLN A 66 -17.08 -50.28 3.13
C GLN A 66 -17.67 -49.21 2.20
N GLY A 67 -17.05 -48.03 2.11
CA GLY A 67 -17.54 -46.95 1.25
C GLY A 67 -17.48 -47.30 -0.25
N LEU A 68 -16.50 -48.11 -0.67
CA LEU A 68 -16.43 -48.61 -2.04
C LEU A 68 -17.43 -49.75 -2.28
N PHE A 69 -17.75 -50.53 -1.25
CA PHE A 69 -18.78 -51.59 -1.34
C PHE A 69 -20.18 -51.01 -1.46
N ASP A 70 -20.49 -49.98 -0.66
CA ASP A 70 -21.76 -49.26 -0.73
C ASP A 70 -21.95 -48.62 -2.12
N PHE A 71 -20.90 -48.00 -2.66
CA PHE A 71 -20.88 -47.44 -4.02
C PHE A 71 -21.10 -48.47 -5.13
N VAL A 72 -20.56 -49.69 -4.98
CA VAL A 72 -20.78 -50.80 -5.92
C VAL A 72 -22.18 -51.40 -5.77
N ASP A 73 -22.77 -51.34 -4.58
CA ASP A 73 -24.15 -51.79 -4.32
C ASP A 73 -25.22 -50.81 -4.83
N THR A 74 -24.88 -49.54 -5.11
CA THR A 74 -25.76 -48.62 -5.86
C THR A 74 -26.24 -49.24 -7.18
N GLY A 75 -25.47 -50.16 -7.77
CA GLY A 75 -25.94 -51.11 -8.78
C GLY A 75 -26.17 -50.55 -10.18
N GLY A 76 -26.47 -49.28 -10.35
CA GLY A 76 -26.62 -48.63 -11.66
C GLY A 76 -25.48 -47.67 -11.98
N ILE A 77 -24.87 -47.82 -13.16
CA ILE A 77 -23.71 -47.02 -13.60
C ILE A 77 -23.99 -45.51 -13.58
N TYR A 78 -25.20 -45.08 -13.99
CA TYR A 78 -25.56 -43.66 -13.95
C TYR A 78 -25.71 -43.11 -12.53
N TYR A 79 -26.24 -43.90 -11.59
CA TYR A 79 -26.31 -43.50 -10.18
C TYR A 79 -24.91 -43.40 -9.57
N MET A 80 -24.03 -44.37 -9.85
CA MET A 80 -22.62 -44.31 -9.44
C MET A 80 -21.88 -43.06 -9.98
N LEU A 81 -22.16 -42.63 -11.22
CA LEU A 81 -21.59 -41.40 -11.77
C LEU A 81 -22.13 -40.13 -11.07
N ILE A 82 -23.41 -40.12 -10.69
CA ILE A 82 -24.02 -39.04 -9.91
C ILE A 82 -23.42 -38.99 -8.50
N ASP A 83 -23.34 -40.13 -7.81
CA ASP A 83 -22.74 -40.25 -6.47
C ASP A 83 -21.27 -39.79 -6.47
N LEU A 84 -20.49 -40.18 -7.49
CA LEU A 84 -19.12 -39.71 -7.66
C LEU A 84 -19.07 -38.17 -7.82
N LYS A 85 -19.94 -37.59 -8.66
CA LYS A 85 -19.99 -36.14 -8.84
C LYS A 85 -20.41 -35.41 -7.57
N VAL A 86 -21.35 -35.95 -6.81
CA VAL A 86 -21.78 -35.43 -5.49
C VAL A 86 -20.62 -35.48 -4.49
N CYS A 87 -19.88 -36.59 -4.42
CA CYS A 87 -18.70 -36.72 -3.56
C CYS A 87 -17.59 -35.73 -3.94
N MET A 88 -17.29 -35.57 -5.23
CA MET A 88 -16.34 -34.53 -5.69
C MET A 88 -16.79 -33.13 -5.28
N MET A 89 -18.07 -32.79 -5.49
CA MET A 89 -18.63 -31.49 -5.08
C MET A 89 -18.59 -31.27 -3.55
N LYS A 90 -18.78 -32.32 -2.74
CA LYS A 90 -18.60 -32.25 -1.28
C LYS A 90 -17.15 -31.98 -0.90
N ILE A 91 -16.19 -32.68 -1.51
CA ILE A 91 -14.75 -32.49 -1.25
C ILE A 91 -14.33 -31.07 -1.64
N ASP A 92 -14.74 -30.58 -2.81
CA ASP A 92 -14.46 -29.20 -3.24
C ASP A 92 -15.11 -28.16 -2.31
N SER A 93 -16.35 -28.40 -1.87
CA SER A 93 -17.03 -27.53 -0.90
C SER A 93 -16.28 -27.47 0.43
N THR A 94 -15.96 -28.62 1.03
CA THR A 94 -15.19 -28.70 2.29
C THR A 94 -13.83 -28.02 2.15
N ARG A 95 -13.09 -28.31 1.05
CA ARG A 95 -11.80 -27.67 0.76
C ARG A 95 -11.93 -26.16 0.66
N LYS A 96 -12.97 -25.65 -0.03
CA LYS A 96 -13.24 -24.20 -0.07
C LYS A 96 -13.53 -23.66 1.33
N THR A 97 -14.38 -24.32 2.13
CA THR A 97 -14.69 -23.90 3.50
C THR A 97 -13.45 -23.83 4.39
N THR A 98 -12.55 -24.81 4.33
CA THR A 98 -11.27 -24.78 5.06
C THR A 98 -10.41 -23.60 4.61
N ILE A 99 -10.17 -23.43 3.31
CA ILE A 99 -9.38 -22.30 2.78
C ILE A 99 -9.98 -20.95 3.19
N LEU A 100 -11.31 -20.80 3.18
CA LEU A 100 -11.97 -19.57 3.62
C LEU A 100 -11.78 -19.32 5.13
N ALA A 101 -11.78 -20.38 5.96
CA ALA A 101 -11.52 -20.28 7.38
C ALA A 101 -10.06 -19.87 7.65
N ASP A 102 -9.10 -20.53 7.00
CA ASP A 102 -7.66 -20.26 7.15
C ASP A 102 -7.30 -18.82 6.74
N ILE A 103 -7.86 -18.32 5.63
CA ILE A 103 -7.66 -16.92 5.20
C ILE A 103 -8.32 -15.96 6.21
N LYS A 104 -9.49 -16.29 6.75
CA LYS A 104 -10.15 -15.45 7.76
C LYS A 104 -9.37 -15.42 9.07
N GLU A 105 -8.71 -16.50 9.46
CA GLU A 105 -7.78 -16.54 10.59
C GLU A 105 -6.55 -15.66 10.31
N LEU A 106 -5.92 -15.82 9.14
CA LEU A 106 -4.80 -14.99 8.69
C LEU A 106 -5.13 -13.49 8.74
N LEU A 107 -6.29 -13.08 8.22
CA LEU A 107 -6.75 -11.68 8.24
C LEU A 107 -6.97 -11.12 9.66
N ASN A 108 -7.19 -11.98 10.65
CA ASN A 108 -7.35 -11.59 12.05
C ASN A 108 -6.04 -11.69 12.85
N SER A 109 -5.00 -12.35 12.31
CA SER A 109 -3.69 -12.47 12.95
C SER A 109 -3.04 -11.09 13.18
N LYS A 110 -2.51 -10.88 14.39
CA LYS A 110 -1.74 -9.67 14.75
C LYS A 110 -0.48 -9.53 13.90
N ASP A 111 0.20 -10.64 13.62
CA ASP A 111 1.46 -10.64 12.86
C ASP A 111 1.22 -10.27 11.39
N PHE A 112 0.11 -10.73 10.81
CA PHE A 112 -0.32 -10.34 9.47
C PHE A 112 -0.67 -8.85 9.43
N LYS A 113 -1.49 -8.36 10.38
CA LYS A 113 -1.88 -6.94 10.44
C LYS A 113 -0.67 -6.03 10.65
N SER A 114 0.26 -6.38 11.53
CA SER A 114 1.53 -5.65 11.74
C SER A 114 2.41 -5.64 10.48
N GLY A 115 2.61 -6.82 9.86
CA GLY A 115 3.37 -6.93 8.61
C GLY A 115 2.75 -6.16 7.44
N LEU A 116 1.41 -6.09 7.37
CA LEU A 116 0.67 -5.29 6.41
C LEU A 116 0.78 -3.78 6.73
N GLN A 117 0.62 -3.39 7.99
CA GLN A 117 0.74 -2.02 8.46
C GLN A 117 2.11 -1.41 8.10
N ASN A 118 3.21 -2.14 8.29
CA ASN A 118 4.55 -1.68 7.95
C ASN A 118 4.70 -1.35 6.45
N ARG A 119 4.06 -2.14 5.58
CA ARG A 119 4.08 -1.92 4.12
C ARG A 119 3.14 -0.79 3.70
N LEU A 120 1.97 -0.69 4.33
CA LEU A 120 1.05 0.44 4.14
C LEU A 120 1.68 1.76 4.59
N THR A 121 2.50 1.74 5.65
CA THR A 121 3.31 2.91 6.06
C THR A 121 4.33 3.28 4.98
N ALA A 122 4.99 2.30 4.35
CA ALA A 122 5.87 2.57 3.20
C ALA A 122 5.09 3.13 1.99
N CYS A 123 3.86 2.67 1.73
CA CYS A 123 2.99 3.27 0.72
C CYS A 123 2.66 4.73 1.05
N LEU A 124 2.27 5.04 2.29
CA LEU A 124 1.91 6.39 2.72
C LEU A 124 3.10 7.36 2.87
N LEU A 125 4.33 6.84 2.96
CA LEU A 125 5.57 7.63 2.93
C LEU A 125 6.21 7.69 1.52
N SER A 126 5.65 6.99 0.53
CA SER A 126 6.17 7.01 -0.84
C SER A 126 6.11 8.42 -1.43
N PRO A 127 7.19 8.91 -2.09
CA PRO A 127 7.17 10.20 -2.78
C PRO A 127 6.15 10.26 -3.93
N ASN A 128 5.79 9.09 -4.49
CA ASN A 128 4.87 8.95 -5.62
C ASN A 128 3.39 8.88 -5.19
N LEU A 129 3.09 8.93 -3.89
CA LEU A 129 1.72 8.96 -3.37
C LEU A 129 1.09 10.34 -3.67
N THR A 130 -0.01 10.39 -4.44
CA THR A 130 -0.59 11.68 -4.86
C THR A 130 -1.74 12.18 -3.97
N ALA A 131 -2.27 11.36 -3.04
CA ALA A 131 -3.18 11.77 -1.95
C ALA A 131 -3.13 10.81 -0.73
N TYR A 132 -3.76 11.21 0.38
CA TYR A 132 -3.89 10.49 1.65
C TYR A 132 -5.33 10.14 2.04
N VAL A 133 -6.33 10.76 1.41
CA VAL A 133 -7.75 10.42 1.58
C VAL A 133 -8.37 10.01 0.26
N THR A 134 -8.26 10.90 -0.73
CA THR A 134 -8.94 10.79 -2.02
C THR A 134 -8.38 9.61 -2.80
N ASP A 135 -9.26 8.68 -3.22
CA ASP A 135 -8.98 7.42 -3.93
C ASP A 135 -7.85 6.53 -3.38
N THR A 136 -7.40 6.81 -2.16
CA THR A 136 -6.23 6.17 -1.55
C THR A 136 -6.51 4.69 -1.26
N LEU A 137 -7.69 4.37 -0.72
CA LEU A 137 -8.10 2.99 -0.46
C LEU A 137 -8.23 2.14 -1.75
N PRO A 138 -9.00 2.54 -2.79
CA PRO A 138 -9.10 1.73 -4.01
C PRO A 138 -7.76 1.59 -4.75
N ASN A 139 -6.94 2.65 -4.82
CA ASN A 139 -5.64 2.59 -5.49
C ASN A 139 -4.66 1.67 -4.75
N ILE A 140 -4.55 1.78 -3.42
CA ILE A 140 -3.72 0.86 -2.61
C ILE A 140 -4.28 -0.57 -2.65
N SER A 141 -5.59 -0.77 -2.65
CA SER A 141 -6.19 -2.12 -2.73
C SER A 141 -5.86 -2.80 -4.06
N SER A 142 -5.96 -2.07 -5.17
CA SER A 142 -5.56 -2.57 -6.50
C SER A 142 -4.07 -2.88 -6.55
N PHE A 143 -3.23 -1.97 -6.05
CA PHE A 143 -1.79 -2.16 -5.97
C PHE A 143 -1.39 -3.41 -5.16
N ILE A 144 -2.04 -3.65 -4.01
CA ILE A 144 -1.80 -4.87 -3.20
C ILE A 144 -2.24 -6.13 -3.96
N LYS A 145 -3.34 -6.10 -4.70
CA LYS A 145 -3.79 -7.25 -5.49
C LYS A 145 -2.77 -7.63 -6.57
N GLU A 146 -2.25 -6.64 -7.28
CA GLU A 146 -1.20 -6.83 -8.30
C GLU A 146 0.13 -7.28 -7.70
N ASN A 147 0.50 -6.75 -6.53
CA ASN A 147 1.77 -7.00 -5.85
C ASN A 147 1.62 -7.91 -4.62
N ASN A 148 0.66 -8.83 -4.63
CA ASN A 148 0.19 -9.60 -3.47
C ASN A 148 1.29 -10.37 -2.71
N SER A 149 2.32 -10.85 -3.42
CA SER A 149 3.46 -11.55 -2.84
C SER A 149 4.30 -10.66 -1.92
N ILE A 150 4.45 -9.37 -2.25
CA ILE A 150 5.12 -8.38 -1.39
C ILE A 150 4.38 -8.26 -0.08
N PHE A 151 3.05 -8.12 -0.13
CA PHE A 151 2.16 -7.98 1.03
C PHE A 151 1.85 -9.30 1.75
N LYS A 152 2.33 -10.43 1.25
CA LYS A 152 2.01 -11.79 1.75
C LYS A 152 0.51 -12.10 1.77
N VAL A 153 -0.24 -11.57 0.80
CA VAL A 153 -1.69 -11.76 0.66
C VAL A 153 -1.97 -12.93 -0.29
N PRO A 154 -2.72 -13.98 0.10
CA PRO A 154 -3.08 -15.07 -0.81
C PRO A 154 -4.00 -14.58 -1.95
N LEU A 155 -3.74 -14.97 -3.20
CA LEU A 155 -4.57 -14.58 -4.34
C LEU A 155 -6.04 -15.02 -4.22
N SER A 156 -6.29 -16.18 -3.61
CA SER A 156 -7.62 -16.74 -3.34
C SER A 156 -8.51 -15.85 -2.47
N LEU A 157 -7.93 -14.91 -1.72
CA LEU A 157 -8.68 -13.87 -1.00
C LEU A 157 -9.49 -12.97 -1.93
N PHE A 158 -8.95 -12.67 -3.13
CA PHE A 158 -9.58 -11.78 -4.10
C PHE A 158 -10.59 -12.50 -5.01
N GLU A 159 -10.62 -13.83 -4.97
CA GLU A 159 -11.61 -14.66 -5.69
C GLU A 159 -12.94 -14.74 -4.93
N ASP A 160 -12.94 -14.53 -3.61
CA ASP A 160 -14.14 -14.53 -2.78
C ASP A 160 -14.53 -13.10 -2.37
N VAL A 161 -15.74 -12.69 -2.76
CA VAL A 161 -16.25 -11.32 -2.52
C VAL A 161 -16.33 -10.98 -1.04
N GLN A 162 -16.61 -11.95 -0.15
CA GLN A 162 -16.73 -11.69 1.28
C GLN A 162 -15.35 -11.49 1.92
N LEU A 163 -14.36 -12.32 1.55
CA LEU A 163 -12.98 -12.16 2.04
C LEU A 163 -12.35 -10.88 1.52
N SER A 164 -12.55 -10.55 0.25
CA SER A 164 -12.11 -9.30 -0.36
C SER A 164 -12.72 -8.09 0.39
N GLY A 165 -14.01 -8.12 0.73
CA GLY A 165 -14.65 -7.08 1.54
C GLY A 165 -14.03 -6.93 2.93
N ILE A 166 -13.82 -8.04 3.66
CA ILE A 166 -13.15 -8.02 4.97
C ILE A 166 -11.72 -7.46 4.86
N PHE A 167 -10.99 -7.83 3.81
CA PHE A 167 -9.63 -7.34 3.58
C PHE A 167 -9.58 -5.83 3.29
N VAL A 168 -10.48 -5.32 2.45
CA VAL A 168 -10.60 -3.88 2.19
C VAL A 168 -10.92 -3.11 3.48
N THR A 169 -11.76 -3.66 4.36
CA THR A 169 -11.98 -3.09 5.71
C THR A 169 -10.69 -3.06 6.52
N VAL A 170 -9.95 -4.18 6.61
CA VAL A 170 -8.65 -4.22 7.34
C VAL A 170 -7.64 -3.22 6.76
N VAL A 171 -7.55 -3.07 5.44
CA VAL A 171 -6.67 -2.07 4.82
C VAL A 171 -7.13 -0.64 5.17
N SER A 172 -8.44 -0.38 5.16
CA SER A 172 -9.00 0.93 5.53
C SER A 172 -8.70 1.30 6.99
N ASP A 173 -8.92 0.37 7.92
CA ASP A 173 -8.63 0.54 9.36
C ASP A 173 -7.14 0.82 9.60
N LEU A 174 -6.25 0.06 8.93
CA LEU A 174 -4.81 0.26 9.03
C LEU A 174 -4.35 1.59 8.43
N LEU A 175 -4.87 1.99 7.26
CA LEU A 175 -4.58 3.30 6.67
C LEU A 175 -5.06 4.45 7.58
N CYS A 176 -6.18 4.29 8.26
CA CYS A 176 -6.63 5.25 9.27
C CYS A 176 -5.64 5.32 10.44
N SER A 177 -5.32 4.18 11.04
CA SER A 177 -4.36 4.08 12.17
C SER A 177 -2.97 4.66 11.85
N ILE A 178 -2.43 4.38 10.65
CA ILE A 178 -1.13 4.93 10.22
C ILE A 178 -1.19 6.45 10.09
N ARG A 179 -2.27 7.00 9.48
CA ARG A 179 -2.47 8.44 9.37
C ARG A 179 -2.58 9.10 10.75
N SER A 180 -3.39 8.58 11.67
CA SER A 180 -3.47 9.09 13.04
C SER A 180 -2.10 9.05 13.75
N ASN A 181 -1.33 7.97 13.59
CA ASN A 181 0.05 7.89 14.11
C ASN A 181 0.98 8.96 13.47
N MET A 182 0.94 9.14 12.15
CA MET A 182 1.71 10.18 11.46
C MET A 182 1.39 11.58 11.97
N LYS A 183 0.10 11.95 12.07
CA LYS A 183 -0.39 13.22 12.65
C LYS A 183 0.15 13.42 14.07
N SER A 184 0.01 12.41 14.93
CA SER A 184 0.47 12.44 16.32
C SER A 184 2.00 12.55 16.48
N LYS A 185 2.78 11.84 15.65
CA LYS A 185 4.25 11.94 15.65
C LYS A 185 4.72 13.31 15.14
N LEU A 186 4.06 13.86 14.11
CA LEU A 186 4.33 15.22 13.62
C LEU A 186 4.01 16.28 14.68
N LEU A 187 2.85 16.21 15.34
CA LEU A 187 2.49 17.07 16.48
C LEU A 187 3.54 17.00 17.61
N ALA A 188 3.93 15.78 18.01
CA ALA A 188 4.95 15.58 19.02
C ALA A 188 6.31 16.14 18.60
N SER A 189 6.68 16.03 17.33
CA SER A 189 7.94 16.55 16.79
C SER A 189 8.00 18.08 16.82
N ILE A 190 6.91 18.79 16.50
CA ILE A 190 6.81 20.25 16.62
C ILE A 190 6.93 20.65 18.10
N ARG A 191 6.15 19.99 18.98
CA ARG A 191 6.14 20.26 20.43
C ARG A 191 7.51 20.11 21.08
N LYS A 192 8.27 19.09 20.68
CA LYS A 192 9.61 18.76 21.20
C LYS A 192 10.76 19.37 20.38
N ARG A 193 10.45 20.12 19.31
CA ARG A 193 11.39 20.62 18.28
C ARG A 193 12.38 19.56 17.76
N MET A 194 11.89 18.35 17.52
CA MET A 194 12.69 17.23 16.97
C MET A 194 12.96 17.41 15.48
N SER A 195 14.11 16.94 15.01
CA SER A 195 14.39 16.90 13.56
C SER A 195 13.37 16.03 12.82
N ILE A 196 13.12 16.33 11.55
CA ILE A 196 12.24 15.47 10.74
C ILE A 196 12.87 14.09 10.50
N MET A 197 14.20 13.98 10.52
CA MET A 197 14.92 12.70 10.41
C MET A 197 14.64 11.79 11.61
N ASP A 198 14.64 12.32 12.84
CA ASP A 198 14.30 11.55 14.04
C ASP A 198 12.82 11.17 14.06
N THR A 199 11.97 12.08 13.57
CA THR A 199 10.52 11.84 13.41
C THR A 199 10.27 10.71 12.39
N ALA A 200 11.02 10.69 11.29
CA ALA A 200 10.94 9.67 10.25
C ALA A 200 11.42 8.31 10.75
N LYS A 201 12.55 8.24 11.46
CA LYS A 201 13.02 7.02 12.15
C LYS A 201 11.97 6.49 13.12
N SER A 202 11.35 7.38 13.91
CA SER A 202 10.26 7.02 14.82
C SER A 202 9.00 6.49 14.11
N LEU A 203 8.75 6.87 12.85
CA LEU A 203 7.61 6.39 12.07
C LEU A 203 7.92 5.10 11.31
N ALA A 204 9.16 4.92 10.89
CA ALA A 204 9.63 3.73 10.20
C ALA A 204 9.71 2.49 11.10
N HIS A 205 9.86 2.66 12.42
CA HIS A 205 9.98 1.56 13.41
C HIS A 205 11.01 0.49 13.01
N GLY A 206 12.12 0.89 12.37
CA GLY A 206 13.15 -0.02 11.83
C GLY A 206 12.70 -0.93 10.68
N CYS A 207 11.47 -0.79 10.19
CA CYS A 207 10.89 -1.61 9.14
C CYS A 207 11.00 -0.98 7.74
N ILE A 208 11.39 0.29 7.65
CA ILE A 208 11.54 1.06 6.40
C ILE A 208 12.91 1.73 6.45
N GLU A 209 13.72 1.56 5.40
CA GLU A 209 14.96 2.31 5.23
C GLU A 209 14.62 3.74 4.83
N VAL A 210 14.97 4.72 5.67
CA VAL A 210 14.54 6.11 5.51
C VAL A 210 15.61 6.92 4.78
N ASP A 211 15.26 7.38 3.58
CA ASP A 211 16.08 8.23 2.73
C ASP A 211 15.54 9.69 2.63
N ALA A 212 16.22 10.51 1.84
CA ALA A 212 15.86 11.91 1.60
C ALA A 212 14.46 12.11 1.01
N ALA A 213 13.94 11.20 0.20
CA ALA A 213 12.58 11.35 -0.36
C ALA A 213 11.52 11.23 0.74
N HIS A 214 11.72 10.34 1.72
CA HIS A 214 10.85 10.23 2.89
C HIS A 214 10.98 11.46 3.80
N TRP A 215 12.18 12.00 4.00
CA TRP A 215 12.37 13.23 4.80
C TRP A 215 11.70 14.43 4.17
N ASN A 216 11.85 14.62 2.85
CA ASN A 216 11.16 15.66 2.09
C ASN A 216 9.64 15.55 2.25
N ARG A 217 9.09 14.34 2.07
CA ARG A 217 7.66 14.09 2.22
C ARG A 217 7.16 14.38 3.64
N LEU A 218 7.91 14.01 4.66
CA LEU A 218 7.55 14.28 6.05
C LEU A 218 7.68 15.77 6.41
N ALA A 219 8.64 16.50 5.84
CA ALA A 219 8.77 17.95 6.00
C ALA A 219 7.56 18.68 5.38
N PHE A 220 7.13 18.29 4.17
CA PHE A 220 5.88 18.74 3.56
C PHE A 220 4.67 18.49 4.47
N LEU A 221 4.54 17.28 5.05
CA LEU A 221 3.45 16.97 5.98
C LEU A 221 3.50 17.81 7.26
N ARG A 222 4.69 18.08 7.81
CA ARG A 222 4.85 18.98 8.98
C ARG A 222 4.47 20.42 8.62
N ARG A 223 4.84 20.90 7.43
CA ARG A 223 4.43 22.21 6.90
C ARG A 223 2.90 22.31 6.82
N CYS A 224 2.25 21.31 6.22
CA CYS A 224 0.80 21.23 6.13
C CYS A 224 0.12 21.24 7.51
N LEU A 225 0.62 20.43 8.45
CA LEU A 225 0.08 20.38 9.82
C LEU A 225 0.15 21.74 10.52
N ARG A 226 1.25 22.48 10.36
CA ARG A 226 1.42 23.81 10.94
C ARG A 226 0.43 24.81 10.34
N ILE A 227 0.34 24.87 9.01
CA ILE A 227 -0.62 25.75 8.31
C ILE A 227 -2.05 25.41 8.72
N PHE A 228 -2.42 24.13 8.76
CA PHE A 228 -3.74 23.66 9.18
C PHE A 228 -4.09 24.06 10.61
N MET A 229 -3.18 23.87 11.57
CA MET A 229 -3.40 24.24 12.98
C MET A 229 -3.51 25.76 13.17
N ILE A 230 -2.77 26.55 12.38
CA ILE A 230 -2.93 28.01 12.30
C ILE A 230 -4.29 28.38 11.68
N GLY A 231 -4.68 27.66 10.63
CA GLY A 231 -5.93 27.82 9.88
C GLY A 231 -7.17 27.60 10.75
N ILE A 232 -7.25 26.49 11.48
CA ILE A 232 -8.41 26.22 12.37
C ILE A 232 -8.35 27.02 13.68
N SER A 233 -7.28 27.77 13.94
CA SER A 233 -7.04 28.54 15.18
C SER A 233 -7.11 27.72 16.48
N ASP A 234 -6.93 26.39 16.42
CA ASP A 234 -6.81 25.56 17.61
C ASP A 234 -5.36 25.62 18.11
N HIS A 235 -5.19 26.25 19.28
CA HIS A 235 -3.90 26.42 19.93
C HIS A 235 -3.84 25.71 21.30
N LYS A 236 -4.77 24.78 21.58
CA LYS A 236 -4.76 23.98 22.82
C LYS A 236 -3.54 23.07 22.91
N MET A 237 -3.19 22.41 21.80
CA MET A 237 -2.10 21.42 21.74
C MET A 237 -0.72 22.01 21.46
N LEU A 238 -0.67 23.16 20.78
CA LEU A 238 0.53 23.88 20.35
C LEU A 238 0.23 25.39 20.29
N SER A 239 1.10 26.22 20.87
CA SER A 239 0.91 27.67 20.81
C SER A 239 1.15 28.21 19.38
N LEU A 240 0.50 29.31 19.03
CA LEU A 240 0.69 29.97 17.73
C LEU A 240 2.17 30.30 17.46
N LYS A 241 2.95 30.67 18.49
CA LYS A 241 4.40 30.91 18.42
C LYS A 241 5.23 29.65 18.11
N ALA A 242 4.75 28.46 18.47
CA ALA A 242 5.39 27.18 18.13
C ALA A 242 4.98 26.68 16.73
N LEU A 243 3.83 27.13 16.21
CA LEU A 243 3.33 26.79 14.88
C LEU A 243 3.90 27.71 13.79
N TYR A 244 3.98 29.01 14.03
CA TYR A 244 4.39 30.02 13.05
C TYR A 244 5.91 30.04 12.79
N SER A 245 6.27 30.40 11.55
CA SER A 245 7.61 30.83 11.13
C SER A 245 7.46 31.71 9.87
N PRO A 246 8.38 32.67 9.63
CA PRO A 246 8.43 33.42 8.38
C PRO A 246 8.44 32.55 7.11
N SER A 247 9.04 31.35 7.14
CA SER A 247 9.05 30.43 5.99
C SER A 247 7.66 29.98 5.51
N LEU A 248 6.65 30.08 6.38
CA LEU A 248 5.27 29.72 6.06
C LEU A 248 4.51 30.83 5.33
N ILE A 249 4.99 32.07 5.32
CA ILE A 249 4.24 33.24 4.81
C ILE A 249 3.74 32.99 3.38
N SER A 250 4.62 32.56 2.47
CA SER A 250 4.29 32.25 1.06
C SER A 250 3.26 31.12 0.88
N SER A 251 3.00 30.30 1.89
CA SER A 251 1.98 29.24 1.87
C SER A 251 0.76 29.52 2.76
N LEU A 252 0.70 30.69 3.41
CA LEU A 252 -0.45 31.14 4.18
C LEU A 252 -1.33 32.02 3.30
N HIS A 253 -2.58 31.61 3.07
CA HIS A 253 -3.60 32.44 2.41
C HIS A 253 -3.74 33.80 3.12
N SER A 254 -3.89 34.90 2.36
CA SER A 254 -4.00 36.29 2.85
C SER A 254 -4.88 36.47 4.09
N ALA A 255 -6.13 35.98 4.06
CA ALA A 255 -7.05 35.99 5.20
C ALA A 255 -6.49 35.37 6.50
N VAL A 256 -5.69 34.30 6.40
CA VAL A 256 -5.01 33.68 7.55
C VAL A 256 -3.87 34.57 8.04
N ARG A 257 -3.10 35.20 7.13
CA ARG A 257 -2.05 36.18 7.48
C ARG A 257 -2.63 37.33 8.29
N ALA A 258 -3.68 37.98 7.78
CA ALA A 258 -4.38 39.09 8.43
C ALA A 258 -4.85 38.76 9.86
N ARG A 259 -5.17 37.49 10.13
CA ARG A 259 -5.63 37.01 11.43
C ARG A 259 -4.50 36.68 12.41
N ILE A 260 -3.30 36.32 11.95
CA ILE A 260 -2.18 35.95 12.84
C ILE A 260 -1.22 37.09 13.15
N GLY A 261 -1.03 38.06 12.25
CA GLY A 261 -0.15 39.22 12.47
C GLY A 261 -0.47 39.95 13.80
N PRO A 262 -1.73 40.38 14.02
CA PRO A 262 -2.16 41.00 15.28
C PRO A 262 -2.02 40.09 16.51
N LYS A 263 -2.22 38.77 16.37
CA LYS A 263 -2.09 37.80 17.48
C LYS A 263 -0.64 37.56 17.89
N LEU A 264 0.31 37.71 16.95
CA LEU A 264 1.74 37.54 17.17
C LEU A 264 2.45 38.87 17.48
N GLY A 265 1.82 40.01 17.21
CA GLY A 265 2.42 41.33 17.33
C GLY A 265 3.48 41.59 16.25
N ILE A 266 3.27 41.04 15.05
CA ILE A 266 4.20 41.16 13.91
C ILE A 266 3.48 41.76 12.70
N ASP A 267 4.25 42.51 11.90
CA ASP A 267 3.87 42.97 10.58
C ASP A 267 4.34 41.92 9.56
N ILE A 268 3.41 41.18 8.97
CA ILE A 268 3.73 40.09 8.03
C ILE A 268 4.18 40.65 6.69
N ASP A 269 3.56 41.74 6.24
CA ASP A 269 3.83 42.35 4.94
C ASP A 269 5.24 42.98 4.95
N SER A 270 5.68 43.51 6.10
CA SER A 270 7.06 43.95 6.31
C SER A 270 8.07 42.79 6.30
N ILE A 271 7.74 41.66 6.92
CA ILE A 271 8.60 40.45 6.89
C ILE A 271 8.68 39.87 5.47
N GLU A 272 7.57 39.85 4.73
CA GLU A 272 7.54 39.37 3.35
C GLU A 272 8.40 40.26 2.44
N ARG A 273 8.26 41.59 2.56
CA ARG A 273 9.15 42.56 1.88
C ARG A 273 10.63 42.37 2.24
N GLU A 274 10.96 42.10 3.50
CA GLU A 274 12.35 41.83 3.92
C GLU A 274 12.89 40.50 3.33
N MET A 275 12.03 39.49 3.17
CA MET A 275 12.40 38.17 2.64
C MET A 275 12.53 38.13 1.11
N TYR A 276 11.69 38.87 0.38
CA TYR A 276 11.56 38.78 -1.08
C TYR A 276 11.92 40.06 -1.84
N GLY A 277 12.11 41.19 -1.15
CA GLY A 277 12.39 42.51 -1.74
C GLY A 277 11.12 43.28 -2.15
N ASP A 278 11.31 44.55 -2.53
CA ASP A 278 10.23 45.46 -2.97
C ASP A 278 9.90 45.33 -4.48
N GLU A 279 10.60 44.48 -5.24
CA GLU A 279 10.56 44.48 -6.72
C GLU A 279 9.55 43.52 -7.36
N VAL A 280 8.69 42.86 -6.59
CA VAL A 280 7.67 41.94 -7.12
C VAL A 280 6.34 42.67 -7.35
N ASP A 281 6.14 43.18 -8.58
CA ASP A 281 4.85 43.68 -9.05
C ASP A 281 3.81 42.53 -9.04
N HIS A 282 3.03 42.43 -7.96
CA HIS A 282 2.17 41.29 -7.65
C HIS A 282 0.89 41.13 -8.49
N ASP A 283 0.70 41.95 -9.53
CA ASP A 283 -0.56 42.09 -10.30
C ASP A 283 -1.00 40.85 -11.14
N GLY A 284 -0.34 39.69 -11.00
CA GLY A 284 -0.60 38.50 -11.82
C GLY A 284 -0.62 37.13 -11.12
N VAL A 285 -0.25 37.00 -9.85
CA VAL A 285 -0.14 35.68 -9.18
C VAL A 285 -1.38 35.37 -8.33
N PRO A 286 -2.04 34.20 -8.51
CA PRO A 286 -3.17 33.80 -7.65
C PRO A 286 -2.77 33.66 -6.17
N ASP A 287 -3.58 34.27 -5.29
CA ASP A 287 -3.38 34.29 -3.84
C ASP A 287 -3.31 32.85 -3.27
N GLY A 288 -2.20 32.50 -2.61
CA GLY A 288 -1.99 31.20 -1.98
C GLY A 288 -1.08 30.18 -2.69
N LEU A 289 -0.47 30.52 -3.84
CA LEU A 289 0.65 29.74 -4.40
C LEU A 289 1.99 30.24 -3.83
N PRO A 290 2.89 29.38 -3.29
CA PRO A 290 4.25 29.81 -2.95
C PRO A 290 5.00 30.33 -4.18
N VAL A 291 5.53 31.54 -4.06
CA VAL A 291 6.50 32.11 -4.99
C VAL A 291 7.77 31.27 -4.97
N THR A 292 8.18 30.75 -6.13
CA THR A 292 9.41 29.97 -6.31
C THR A 292 10.54 30.87 -6.82
N ASN A 293 11.77 30.59 -6.35
CA ASN A 293 12.92 31.48 -6.53
C ASN A 293 13.74 31.08 -7.75
N GLU A 294 13.29 31.41 -8.97
CA GLU A 294 13.98 30.99 -10.19
C GLU A 294 15.38 31.63 -10.39
N ASP A 295 15.63 32.83 -9.83
CA ASP A 295 16.85 33.63 -10.11
C ASP A 295 17.95 33.61 -9.02
N ARG A 296 17.89 32.72 -8.02
CA ARG A 296 18.86 32.77 -6.90
C ARG A 296 20.17 32.01 -7.18
N GLU A 297 21.08 32.63 -7.95
CA GLU A 297 22.49 32.22 -7.99
C GLU A 297 23.08 32.16 -6.57
N MET A 298 23.27 30.96 -6.03
CA MET A 298 23.95 30.79 -4.74
C MET A 298 25.45 31.08 -4.90
N HIS A 299 25.86 32.30 -4.52
CA HIS A 299 27.26 32.64 -4.28
C HIS A 299 27.85 31.75 -3.16
N ASN A 300 28.41 30.62 -3.57
CA ASN A 300 29.05 29.66 -2.70
C ASN A 300 30.44 30.18 -2.30
N THR A 301 30.53 30.97 -1.23
CA THR A 301 31.80 31.48 -0.70
C THR A 301 32.63 30.34 -0.11
N GLY A 302 33.59 29.84 -0.89
CA GLY A 302 34.47 28.75 -0.48
C GLY A 302 35.31 29.10 0.75
N ALA A 303 35.08 28.40 1.86
CA ALA A 303 35.94 28.43 3.03
C ALA A 303 37.08 27.40 2.87
N ALA A 304 38.28 27.90 2.59
CA ALA A 304 39.48 27.06 2.52
C ALA A 304 40.11 26.86 3.91
N GLY A 305 40.43 25.61 4.24
CA GLY A 305 41.52 25.26 5.15
C GLY A 305 41.23 25.23 6.65
N VAL A 306 41.08 24.01 7.19
CA VAL A 306 41.64 23.65 8.51
C VAL A 306 42.39 22.33 8.34
N ALA A 307 43.56 22.24 8.97
CA ALA A 307 44.48 21.13 8.80
C ALA A 307 44.19 19.93 9.73
N ASP A 308 44.67 18.78 9.26
CA ASP A 308 45.11 17.60 10.01
C ASP A 308 45.42 17.82 11.50
N ASN A 309 44.88 16.93 12.35
CA ASN A 309 45.57 16.42 13.54
C ASN A 309 44.84 15.20 14.14
N GLY A 310 45.56 14.09 14.27
CA GLY A 310 45.73 13.40 15.56
C GLY A 310 44.56 12.62 16.16
N ASP A 311 44.46 11.35 15.77
CA ASP A 311 44.54 10.18 16.67
C ASP A 311 44.10 10.32 18.15
N SER A 312 43.06 9.58 18.54
CA SER A 312 43.07 8.72 19.74
C SER A 312 41.87 7.78 19.72
N ALA A 313 42.13 6.49 19.97
CA ALA A 313 41.10 5.48 20.18
C ALA A 313 40.69 5.43 21.65
N GLU A 314 39.38 5.32 21.91
CA GLU A 314 38.88 4.63 23.10
C GLU A 314 37.53 3.99 22.80
N THR A 315 37.45 2.67 23.03
CA THR A 315 36.28 1.84 22.74
C THR A 315 35.53 1.55 24.03
N ASP A 316 34.49 2.32 24.34
CA ASP A 316 33.53 1.95 25.37
C ASP A 316 32.32 1.26 24.75
N GLY A 317 32.10 0.02 25.14
CA GLY A 317 30.99 -0.80 24.68
C GLY A 317 29.69 -0.40 25.35
N ILE A 318 28.70 0.02 24.56
CA ILE A 318 27.31 0.10 25.01
C ILE A 318 26.58 -1.14 24.52
N ASP A 319 26.21 -1.99 25.48
CA ASP A 319 25.52 -3.26 25.28
C ASP A 319 24.02 -2.99 25.04
N GLU A 320 23.63 -2.67 23.80
CA GLU A 320 22.23 -2.47 23.40
C GLU A 320 21.47 -3.79 23.25
N ASN A 321 21.43 -4.61 24.31
CA ASN A 321 20.49 -5.71 24.43
C ASN A 321 19.27 -5.26 25.25
N SER A 322 18.31 -4.64 24.58
CA SER A 322 16.98 -4.36 25.14
C SER A 322 15.89 -4.73 24.15
N GLY A 323 15.53 -6.01 24.17
CA GLY A 323 14.29 -6.52 23.58
C GLY A 323 13.07 -5.96 24.33
N GLY A 324 12.76 -4.69 24.10
CA GLY A 324 11.56 -4.05 24.60
C GLY A 324 10.34 -4.54 23.82
N SER A 325 9.59 -5.48 24.41
CA SER A 325 8.21 -5.75 24.02
C SER A 325 7.39 -4.50 24.32
N GLY A 326 7.28 -3.61 23.33
CA GLY A 326 6.51 -2.39 23.45
C GLY A 326 5.02 -2.71 23.52
N ASP A 327 4.48 -2.79 24.74
CA ASP A 327 3.07 -2.49 24.97
C ASP A 327 2.83 -1.07 24.45
N VAL A 328 2.18 -1.00 23.29
CA VAL A 328 1.72 0.27 22.74
C VAL A 328 0.47 0.64 23.52
N ASP A 329 0.64 1.42 24.58
CA ASP A 329 -0.43 2.21 25.19
C ASP A 329 -0.96 3.19 24.14
N GLN A 330 -1.87 2.68 23.31
CA GLN A 330 -2.65 3.45 22.37
C GLN A 330 -3.78 4.11 23.16
N ASP A 331 -3.48 5.29 23.72
CA ASP A 331 -4.48 6.29 24.10
C ASP A 331 -5.25 6.70 22.83
N TYR A 332 -6.19 5.85 22.44
CA TYR A 332 -7.07 6.04 21.30
C TYR A 332 -8.14 7.04 21.72
N ASP A 333 -7.95 8.31 21.36
CA ASP A 333 -8.95 9.36 21.58
C ASP A 333 -10.13 9.12 20.62
N PRO A 334 -11.33 8.78 21.13
CA PRO A 334 -12.49 8.50 20.29
C PRO A 334 -13.07 9.75 19.61
N GLU A 335 -12.64 10.96 19.98
CA GLU A 335 -13.00 12.19 19.24
C GLU A 335 -12.18 12.36 17.95
N ASP A 336 -10.99 11.74 17.86
CA ASP A 336 -10.17 11.70 16.63
C ASP A 336 -10.66 10.57 15.68
N ASN A 337 -11.98 10.35 15.65
CA ASN A 337 -12.67 9.52 14.67
C ASN A 337 -12.60 10.21 13.30
N GLU A 338 -11.45 10.09 12.64
CA GLU A 338 -11.23 10.36 11.21
C GLU A 338 -11.97 9.32 10.34
N GLY A 339 -13.23 9.08 10.70
CA GLY A 339 -14.16 8.24 9.98
C GLY A 339 -14.17 8.64 8.51
N VAL A 340 -14.20 7.61 7.66
CA VAL A 340 -13.94 7.68 6.22
C VAL A 340 -15.09 8.37 5.49
N ASP A 341 -15.26 9.66 5.78
CA ASP A 341 -16.10 10.60 5.07
C ASP A 341 -15.35 11.06 3.83
N THR A 342 -15.32 10.13 2.86
CA THR A 342 -14.82 10.31 1.50
C THR A 342 -15.72 11.23 0.67
N THR A 343 -16.79 11.82 1.24
CA THR A 343 -17.51 12.93 0.61
C THR A 343 -16.71 14.22 0.72
N ALA A 344 -15.52 14.20 0.12
CA ALA A 344 -14.61 15.33 0.01
C ALA A 344 -15.38 16.57 -0.43
N LEU A 345 -15.50 17.56 0.47
CA LEU A 345 -16.03 18.89 0.18
C LEU A 345 -17.47 18.92 -0.39
N ASN A 346 -18.29 17.88 -0.22
CA ASN A 346 -19.54 17.69 -0.97
C ASN A 346 -19.34 17.85 -2.51
N GLY A 347 -18.17 17.49 -3.04
CA GLY A 347 -17.80 17.65 -4.45
C GLY A 347 -17.58 19.10 -4.90
N ARG A 348 -17.52 20.08 -3.98
CA ARG A 348 -17.28 21.49 -4.33
C ARG A 348 -15.77 21.78 -4.31
N PRO A 349 -15.14 22.17 -5.43
CA PRO A 349 -13.77 22.65 -5.41
C PRO A 349 -13.63 23.87 -4.48
N LEU A 350 -12.51 23.98 -3.77
CA LEU A 350 -12.15 25.25 -3.15
C LEU A 350 -11.93 26.29 -4.24
N HIS A 351 -12.48 27.47 -4.02
CA HIS A 351 -12.14 28.64 -4.83
C HIS A 351 -10.72 29.09 -4.46
N PRO A 352 -9.88 29.56 -5.40
CA PRO A 352 -8.54 30.06 -5.09
C PRO A 352 -8.52 31.05 -3.91
N ASP A 353 -9.40 32.06 -3.95
CA ASP A 353 -9.55 33.08 -2.90
C ASP A 353 -10.23 32.58 -1.59
N ASP A 354 -10.39 31.28 -1.38
CA ASP A 354 -10.97 30.69 -0.16
C ASP A 354 -9.95 29.85 0.61
N SER A 355 -9.59 30.34 1.80
CA SER A 355 -8.70 29.64 2.73
C SER A 355 -9.27 28.29 3.20
N GLY A 356 -10.59 28.09 3.09
CA GLY A 356 -11.31 26.95 3.65
C GLY A 356 -11.43 26.97 5.17
N PHE A 357 -10.87 27.98 5.85
CA PHE A 357 -10.93 28.11 7.30
C PHE A 357 -12.09 29.02 7.80
N GLY A 358 -13.00 29.39 6.90
CA GLY A 358 -14.23 30.14 7.23
C GLY A 358 -14.04 31.65 7.43
N ASP A 359 -13.04 32.24 6.79
CA ASP A 359 -12.76 33.67 6.88
C ASP A 359 -13.84 34.52 6.16
N ASN A 360 -14.03 35.77 6.59
CA ASN A 360 -14.96 36.75 5.98
C ASN A 360 -16.42 36.26 5.82
N GLY A 361 -16.88 35.35 6.69
CA GLY A 361 -18.23 34.79 6.64
C GLY A 361 -18.41 33.67 5.60
N LYS A 362 -17.33 33.20 4.96
CA LYS A 362 -17.33 31.96 4.19
C LYS A 362 -17.56 30.75 5.12
N PRO A 363 -18.12 29.63 4.63
CA PRO A 363 -18.27 28.43 5.45
C PRO A 363 -16.91 27.85 5.86
N ILE A 364 -16.82 27.32 7.08
CA ILE A 364 -15.65 26.52 7.49
C ILE A 364 -15.69 25.20 6.72
N ILE A 365 -14.67 24.98 5.90
CA ILE A 365 -14.47 23.76 5.11
C ILE A 365 -13.57 22.77 5.88
N PHE A 366 -12.52 23.29 6.51
CA PHE A 366 -11.57 22.52 7.29
C PHE A 366 -11.89 22.56 8.78
N SER A 367 -12.52 21.49 9.30
CA SER A 367 -12.62 21.21 10.74
C SER A 367 -11.43 20.38 11.22
N ALA A 368 -11.25 20.21 12.54
CA ALA A 368 -10.10 19.50 13.13
C ALA A 368 -9.86 18.07 12.58
N GLY A 369 -10.92 17.35 12.20
CA GLY A 369 -10.85 16.02 11.60
C GLY A 369 -10.57 15.98 10.09
N LYS A 370 -10.46 17.14 9.42
CA LYS A 370 -10.23 17.25 7.95
C LYS A 370 -8.76 17.55 7.60
N PHE A 371 -7.82 17.22 8.48
CA PHE A 371 -6.38 17.44 8.26
C PHE A 371 -5.87 16.78 6.98
N TRP A 372 -6.17 15.51 6.75
CA TRP A 372 -5.69 14.81 5.56
C TRP A 372 -6.34 15.29 4.26
N ASN A 373 -7.58 15.79 4.30
CA ASN A 373 -8.17 16.46 3.14
C ASN A 373 -7.41 17.75 2.81
N PHE A 374 -7.00 18.53 3.82
CA PHE A 374 -6.13 19.70 3.62
C PHE A 374 -4.76 19.31 3.04
N VAL A 375 -4.19 18.16 3.45
CA VAL A 375 -2.95 17.62 2.87
C VAL A 375 -3.13 17.26 1.39
N ASP A 376 -4.21 16.57 1.01
CA ASP A 376 -4.52 16.22 -0.39
C ASP A 376 -4.54 17.47 -1.29
N ILE A 377 -5.22 18.52 -0.82
CA ILE A 377 -5.38 19.80 -1.55
C ILE A 377 -4.04 20.56 -1.61
N SER A 378 -3.29 20.59 -0.51
CA SER A 378 -1.95 21.19 -0.48
C SER A 378 -1.01 20.46 -1.45
N LEU A 379 -1.15 19.16 -1.60
CA LEU A 379 -0.34 18.33 -2.49
C LEU A 379 -0.73 18.50 -3.96
N GLU A 380 -2.02 18.64 -4.27
CA GLU A 380 -2.48 19.03 -5.61
C GLU A 380 -1.93 20.42 -5.99
N ASN A 381 -1.99 21.40 -5.08
CA ASN A 381 -1.43 22.74 -5.34
C ASN A 381 0.08 22.69 -5.66
N VAL A 382 0.86 21.90 -4.92
CA VAL A 382 2.30 21.71 -5.21
C VAL A 382 2.52 21.01 -6.56
N ARG A 383 1.68 20.04 -6.93
CA ARG A 383 1.72 19.42 -8.27
C ARG A 383 1.34 20.40 -9.38
N LYS A 384 0.38 21.29 -9.15
CA LYS A 384 -0.01 22.34 -10.10
C LYS A 384 1.12 23.31 -10.38
N ILE A 385 1.80 23.80 -9.34
CA ILE A 385 2.95 24.71 -9.46
C ILE A 385 4.08 24.03 -10.25
N ALA A 386 4.44 22.79 -9.89
CA ALA A 386 5.44 22.03 -10.62
C ALA A 386 5.05 21.76 -12.09
N LYS A 387 3.76 21.70 -12.43
CA LYS A 387 3.28 21.59 -13.83
C LYS A 387 3.38 22.93 -14.56
N GLU A 388 3.22 24.06 -13.87
CA GLU A 388 3.37 25.41 -14.41
C GLU A 388 4.85 25.74 -14.69
N GLU A 389 5.76 25.43 -13.75
CA GLU A 389 7.22 25.52 -13.92
C GLU A 389 7.74 24.58 -15.01
N ALA A 390 7.23 23.35 -15.09
CA ALA A 390 7.63 22.43 -16.16
C ALA A 390 7.19 22.87 -17.57
N ALA A 391 6.20 23.76 -17.66
CA ALA A 391 5.68 24.29 -18.93
C ALA A 391 6.52 25.45 -19.47
N THR A 392 7.21 26.22 -18.61
CA THR A 392 8.16 27.27 -19.04
C THR A 392 9.46 26.65 -19.58
N ASP A 393 9.96 25.59 -18.94
CA ASP A 393 11.28 25.01 -19.17
C ASP A 393 11.43 24.06 -20.41
N GLN A 394 10.38 23.87 -21.21
CA GLN A 394 10.33 22.88 -22.32
C GLN A 394 10.62 21.41 -21.94
N GLY A 395 10.87 21.10 -20.66
CA GLY A 395 11.38 19.81 -20.17
C GLY A 395 10.36 18.67 -20.09
N GLY A 396 9.08 18.93 -20.40
CA GLY A 396 8.01 17.94 -20.38
C GLY A 396 7.89 17.21 -19.04
N ARG A 397 7.67 15.88 -19.08
CA ARG A 397 7.54 15.04 -17.86
C ARG A 397 8.77 15.12 -16.95
N THR A 398 9.97 15.16 -17.52
CA THR A 398 11.22 15.27 -16.76
C THR A 398 11.39 16.64 -16.09
N GLY A 399 10.83 17.70 -16.68
CA GLY A 399 10.72 19.02 -16.02
C GLY A 399 9.84 18.93 -14.77
N TYR A 400 8.64 18.38 -14.90
CA TYR A 400 7.69 18.23 -13.78
C TYR A 400 8.26 17.43 -12.60
N GLU A 401 8.86 16.27 -12.86
CA GLU A 401 9.46 15.44 -11.80
C GLU A 401 10.64 16.16 -11.11
N THR A 402 11.32 17.08 -11.81
CA THR A 402 12.42 17.90 -11.27
C THR A 402 11.88 19.07 -10.43
N ALA A 403 10.95 19.85 -10.98
CA ALA A 403 10.27 20.96 -10.29
C ALA A 403 9.58 20.50 -8.99
N PHE A 404 8.78 19.43 -9.07
CA PHE A 404 8.12 18.86 -7.89
C PHE A 404 9.12 18.39 -6.83
N ARG A 405 10.25 17.79 -7.24
CA ARG A 405 11.31 17.40 -6.31
C ARG A 405 11.98 18.62 -5.67
N GLN A 406 12.21 19.69 -6.44
CA GLN A 406 12.85 20.92 -5.96
C GLN A 406 12.01 21.57 -4.85
N ILE A 407 10.69 21.76 -5.06
CA ILE A 407 9.77 22.30 -4.05
C ILE A 407 9.79 21.44 -2.76
N GLN A 408 9.81 20.11 -2.91
CA GLN A 408 9.88 19.18 -1.77
C GLN A 408 11.24 19.24 -1.02
N VAL A 409 12.34 19.50 -1.73
CA VAL A 409 13.67 19.74 -1.12
C VAL A 409 13.71 21.07 -0.37
N GLU A 410 13.09 22.13 -0.89
CA GLU A 410 13.02 23.43 -0.22
C GLU A 410 12.22 23.35 1.09
N TYR A 411 11.09 22.63 1.10
CA TYR A 411 10.36 22.36 2.34
C TYR A 411 11.20 21.61 3.38
N PHE A 412 12.06 20.68 2.96
CA PHE A 412 12.99 19.98 3.85
C PHE A 412 14.10 20.89 4.39
N GLN A 413 14.69 21.73 3.55
CA GLN A 413 15.72 22.69 3.96
C GLN A 413 15.17 23.71 4.96
N GLN A 414 13.97 24.24 4.71
CA GLN A 414 13.27 25.15 5.62
C GLN A 414 12.91 24.45 6.95
N ASP A 415 12.48 23.19 6.91
CA ASP A 415 12.20 22.41 8.12
C ASP A 415 13.47 22.19 8.96
N LEU A 416 14.60 21.82 8.35
CA LEU A 416 15.87 21.63 9.06
C LEU A 416 16.39 22.94 9.69
N ALA A 417 16.19 24.09 9.04
CA ALA A 417 16.56 25.39 9.59
C ALA A 417 15.76 25.73 10.88
N GLU A 418 14.51 25.28 10.96
CA GLU A 418 13.62 25.55 12.11
C GLU A 418 13.62 24.46 13.17
N PHE A 419 13.90 23.22 12.77
CA PHE A 419 13.90 22.02 13.60
C PHE A 419 15.19 21.23 13.38
N PRO A 420 16.37 21.81 13.67
CA PRO A 420 17.66 21.12 13.48
C PRO A 420 17.80 19.90 14.39
N GLY A 421 17.08 19.88 15.52
CA GLY A 421 17.21 18.83 16.54
C GLY A 421 18.63 18.74 17.09
N ASN A 422 18.97 17.56 17.63
CA ASN A 422 20.33 17.25 18.08
C ASN A 422 21.10 16.58 16.92
N MET A 423 21.32 17.32 15.84
CA MET A 423 21.90 16.79 14.59
C MET A 423 23.35 16.32 14.74
N VAL A 424 23.53 15.07 15.17
CA VAL A 424 24.69 14.27 14.80
C VAL A 424 24.36 13.71 13.41
N ILE A 425 24.95 14.27 12.36
CA ILE A 425 24.81 13.74 10.99
C ILE A 425 25.33 12.30 11.02
N PRO A 426 24.47 11.27 10.90
CA PRO A 426 24.95 9.90 10.81
C PRO A 426 25.74 9.82 9.51
N LYS A 427 26.92 9.20 9.53
CA LYS A 427 27.56 8.81 8.27
C LYS A 427 26.53 7.98 7.50
N LEU A 428 26.17 8.43 6.31
CA LEU A 428 25.29 7.72 5.40
C LEU A 428 26.00 6.45 4.93
N LEU A 429 25.94 5.42 5.78
CA LEU A 429 26.26 4.06 5.39
C LEU A 429 25.27 3.68 4.30
N ALA A 430 25.75 3.03 3.24
CA ALA A 430 24.88 2.50 2.20
C ALA A 430 24.01 1.39 2.81
N THR A 431 22.78 1.73 3.22
CA THR A 431 21.83 0.74 3.71
C THR A 431 21.18 0.04 2.52
N ASN A 432 21.00 -1.28 2.66
CA ASN A 432 20.38 -2.08 1.61
C ASN A 432 18.86 -1.98 1.74
N THR A 433 18.25 -1.03 1.03
CA THR A 433 16.79 -0.89 0.94
C THR A 433 16.16 -2.24 0.59
N PRO A 434 15.26 -2.78 1.43
CA PRO A 434 14.62 -4.07 1.17
C PRO A 434 13.90 -4.07 -0.19
N GLN A 435 14.06 -5.14 -0.97
CA GLN A 435 13.49 -5.22 -2.33
C GLN A 435 11.99 -4.89 -2.38
N TRP A 436 11.22 -5.29 -1.37
CA TRP A 436 9.79 -4.99 -1.29
C TRP A 436 9.50 -3.49 -1.13
N GLN A 437 10.34 -2.75 -0.42
CA GLN A 437 10.25 -1.30 -0.28
C GLN A 437 10.61 -0.63 -1.60
N THR A 438 11.70 -1.07 -2.24
CA THR A 438 12.10 -0.59 -3.58
C THR A 438 10.99 -0.79 -4.61
N THR A 439 10.26 -1.92 -4.56
CA THR A 439 9.09 -2.11 -5.41
C THR A 439 7.99 -1.11 -5.08
N ILE A 440 7.59 -0.95 -3.80
CA ILE A 440 6.58 0.05 -3.41
C ILE A 440 6.95 1.46 -3.90
N GLN A 441 8.19 1.89 -3.70
CA GLN A 441 8.65 3.21 -4.15
C GLN A 441 8.56 3.37 -5.68
N ASN A 442 8.97 2.36 -6.45
CA ASN A 442 9.08 2.45 -7.91
C ASN A 442 7.78 2.14 -8.67
N THR A 443 6.88 1.32 -8.11
CA THR A 443 5.68 0.84 -8.81
C THR A 443 4.36 1.35 -8.23
N LEU A 444 4.35 1.96 -7.04
CA LEU A 444 3.19 2.71 -6.54
C LEU A 444 3.09 4.05 -7.28
N LEU A 445 2.74 3.98 -8.56
CA LEU A 445 2.37 5.11 -9.40
C LEU A 445 0.85 5.13 -9.47
N TRP A 446 0.22 6.27 -9.21
CA TRP A 446 -1.17 6.47 -9.57
C TRP A 446 -1.20 7.09 -10.96
N ASN A 447 -2.00 6.51 -11.85
CA ASN A 447 -2.21 7.07 -13.17
C ASN A 447 -3.01 8.37 -13.00
N GLU A 448 -2.34 9.50 -13.14
CA GLU A 448 -3.01 10.76 -13.47
C GLU A 448 -3.39 10.68 -14.96
N ASP A 449 -4.68 10.45 -15.24
CA ASP A 449 -5.29 10.53 -16.58
C ASP A 449 -5.36 11.97 -17.09
#